data_AF-S6TQ93-F1
#
_entry.id   AF-S6TQ93-F1
#
_cell.length_a   1.000
_cell.length_b   1.000
_cell.length_c   1.000
_cell.angle_alpha   90.00
_cell.angle_beta   90.00
_cell.angle_gamma   90.00
#
_symmetry.space_group_name_H-M   'P 1'
#
loop_
_entity.id
_entity.type
_entity.pdbx_description
1 polymer ?
#
loop_
_entity_poly.entity_id
_entity_poly.type
_entity_poly.pdbx_seq_one_letter_code
_entity_poly.pdbx_strand_id
1 'polypeptide(L)'
;MLNSVIVVDDEAPIRQAVEQWLMLSGFEVQVFARAEECLAQIPEHFPGVVLTDVRMPGMTGLQLLTHLHALDRDLPVILLTGHGDVPMAVEAMREGAYDFLEKPFSPETLISNLRRALEKRQLVLENRRLHEQADARTRLDATLLGVSPSLQTLRRQVLELSQLPVNVIIRGETDSGKELVARCLHDFGPRAGKPFVALNCAAIPEHLFEAELFGHESGAFTGAQGKR
;
A
#
# COMPACT_ATOMS: atom_id res chain seq x y z
N MET A 1 -15.81 -3.61 -5.87
CA MET A 1 -15.93 -2.24 -5.29
C MET A 1 -15.38 -2.32 -3.88
N LEU A 2 -14.76 -1.24 -3.40
CA LEU A 2 -14.34 -1.19 -2.01
C LEU A 2 -15.57 -1.29 -1.11
N ASN A 3 -15.52 -2.15 -0.11
CA ASN A 3 -16.60 -2.41 0.85
C ASN A 3 -16.09 -2.55 2.28
N SER A 4 -14.80 -2.32 2.54
CA SER A 4 -14.20 -2.47 3.87
C SER A 4 -14.49 -1.26 4.76
N VAL A 5 -15.01 -1.51 5.95
CA VAL A 5 -15.35 -0.50 6.96
C VAL A 5 -14.72 -0.91 8.29
N ILE A 6 -13.96 0.01 8.90
CA ILE A 6 -13.52 -0.13 10.28
C ILE A 6 -14.50 0.62 11.18
N VAL A 7 -14.98 -0.03 12.25
CA VAL A 7 -15.86 0.58 13.25
C VAL A 7 -15.14 0.64 14.59
N VAL A 8 -15.08 1.83 15.20
CA VAL A 8 -14.48 2.05 16.52
C VAL A 8 -15.54 2.66 17.44
N ASP A 9 -15.94 1.91 18.45
CA ASP A 9 -16.96 2.33 19.44
C ASP A 9 -16.70 1.53 20.71
N ASP A 10 -16.67 2.15 21.89
CA ASP A 10 -16.40 1.45 23.15
C ASP A 10 -17.62 0.66 23.66
N GLU A 11 -18.82 1.06 23.26
CA GLU A 11 -20.07 0.41 23.65
C GLU A 11 -20.28 -0.90 22.86
N ALA A 12 -20.03 -2.03 23.53
CA ALA A 12 -20.17 -3.35 22.92
C ALA A 12 -21.53 -3.61 22.24
N PRO A 13 -22.69 -3.22 22.82
CA PRO A 13 -23.99 -3.41 22.18
C PRO A 13 -24.13 -2.60 20.88
N ILE A 14 -23.64 -1.37 20.84
CA ILE A 14 -23.69 -0.50 19.66
C ILE A 14 -22.78 -1.07 18.57
N ARG A 15 -21.54 -1.41 18.94
CA ARG A 15 -20.54 -1.97 18.03
C ARG A 15 -21.05 -3.24 17.35
N GLN A 16 -21.66 -4.17 18.10
CA GLN A 16 -22.24 -5.40 17.56
C GLN A 16 -23.44 -5.13 16.64
N ALA A 17 -24.32 -4.20 17.01
CA ALA A 17 -25.47 -3.86 16.18
C ALA A 17 -25.05 -3.23 14.85
N VAL A 18 -24.10 -2.28 14.88
CA VAL A 18 -23.54 -1.63 13.69
C VAL A 18 -22.82 -2.66 12.82
N GLU A 19 -22.00 -3.53 13.41
CA GLU A 19 -21.30 -4.61 12.70
C GLU A 19 -22.27 -5.51 11.92
N GLN A 20 -23.26 -6.08 12.61
CA GLN A 20 -24.24 -6.98 12.01
C GLN A 20 -25.00 -6.29 10.88
N TRP A 21 -25.43 -5.06 11.11
CA TRP A 21 -26.23 -4.33 10.13
C TRP A 21 -25.42 -3.91 8.90
N LEU A 22 -24.15 -3.52 9.06
CA LEU A 22 -23.25 -3.23 7.94
C LEU A 22 -22.91 -4.50 7.16
N MET A 23 -22.66 -5.63 7.84
CA MET A 23 -22.45 -6.92 7.16
C MET A 23 -23.67 -7.34 6.32
N LEU A 24 -24.89 -7.20 6.88
CA LEU A 24 -26.14 -7.45 6.13
C LEU A 24 -26.32 -6.52 4.93
N SER A 25 -25.68 -5.35 4.96
CA SER A 25 -25.69 -4.35 3.88
C SER A 25 -24.59 -4.56 2.84
N GLY A 26 -23.77 -5.61 2.98
CA GLY A 26 -22.74 -6.02 2.02
C GLY A 26 -21.34 -5.46 2.28
N PHE A 27 -21.08 -4.90 3.48
CA PHE A 27 -19.77 -4.40 3.86
C PHE A 27 -18.92 -5.48 4.55
N GLU A 28 -17.60 -5.39 4.37
CA GLU A 28 -16.62 -6.13 5.15
C GLU A 28 -16.27 -5.28 6.37
N VAL A 29 -16.62 -5.75 7.57
CA VAL A 29 -16.52 -4.93 8.78
C VAL A 29 -15.45 -5.47 9.71
N GLN A 30 -14.59 -4.57 10.19
CA GLN A 30 -13.66 -4.85 11.28
C GLN A 30 -13.98 -3.92 12.45
N VAL A 31 -14.09 -4.46 13.66
CA VAL A 31 -14.51 -3.71 14.84
C VAL A 31 -13.40 -3.57 15.87
N PHE A 32 -13.33 -2.41 16.52
CA PHE A 32 -12.41 -2.13 17.62
C PHE A 32 -13.16 -1.50 18.79
N ALA A 33 -12.77 -1.87 20.01
CA ALA A 33 -13.33 -1.28 21.22
C ALA A 33 -12.57 -0.01 21.67
N ARG A 34 -11.37 0.21 21.12
CA ARG A 34 -10.49 1.32 21.46
C ARG A 34 -9.81 1.89 20.22
N ALA A 35 -9.65 3.20 20.18
CA ALA A 35 -8.99 3.90 19.07
C ALA A 35 -7.51 3.48 18.90
N GLU A 36 -6.82 3.19 20.00
CA GLU A 36 -5.43 2.75 20.00
C GLU A 36 -5.26 1.39 19.29
N GLU A 37 -6.22 0.49 19.47
CA GLU A 37 -6.21 -0.83 18.81
C GLU A 37 -6.41 -0.70 17.30
N CYS A 38 -7.27 0.22 16.87
CA CYS A 38 -7.48 0.56 15.47
C CYS A 38 -6.19 1.14 14.85
N LEU A 39 -5.55 2.12 15.50
CA LEU A 39 -4.30 2.71 15.00
C LEU A 39 -3.16 1.70 14.88
N ALA A 40 -3.08 0.73 15.80
CA ALA A 40 -2.03 -0.28 15.76
C ALA A 40 -2.20 -1.31 14.63
N GLN A 41 -3.43 -1.49 14.14
CA GLN A 41 -3.76 -2.56 13.18
C GLN A 41 -4.17 -2.06 11.80
N ILE A 42 -4.48 -0.76 11.64
CA ILE A 42 -4.87 -0.22 10.36
C ILE A 42 -3.70 -0.30 9.36
N PRO A 43 -3.88 -0.92 8.19
CA PRO A 43 -2.81 -1.04 7.21
C PRO A 43 -2.52 0.31 6.56
N GLU A 44 -1.27 0.49 6.14
CA GLU A 44 -0.90 1.59 5.26
C GLU A 44 -1.74 1.54 3.98
N HIS A 45 -2.19 2.69 3.47
CA HIS A 45 -3.09 2.78 2.31
C HIS A 45 -4.42 2.00 2.46
N PHE A 46 -4.97 1.89 3.68
CA PHE A 46 -6.21 1.17 3.96
C PHE A 46 -7.31 1.47 2.90
N PRO A 47 -7.81 0.44 2.17
CA PRO A 47 -8.75 0.61 1.07
C PRO A 47 -10.20 0.60 1.59
N GLY A 48 -10.49 1.45 2.57
CA GLY A 48 -11.79 1.48 3.23
C GLY A 48 -12.10 2.81 3.89
N VAL A 49 -13.09 2.79 4.77
CA VAL A 49 -13.57 3.94 5.54
C VAL A 49 -13.52 3.62 7.03
N VAL A 50 -13.19 4.61 7.86
CA VAL A 50 -13.24 4.49 9.32
C VAL A 50 -14.51 5.18 9.83
N LEU A 51 -15.28 4.47 10.65
CA LEU A 51 -16.44 4.96 11.37
C LEU A 51 -16.11 4.92 12.87
N THR A 52 -16.11 6.06 13.55
CA THR A 52 -15.70 6.12 14.97
C THR A 52 -16.66 6.93 15.81
N ASP A 53 -16.92 6.48 17.05
CA ASP A 53 -17.53 7.36 18.05
C ASP A 53 -16.56 8.50 18.37
N VAL A 54 -17.12 9.69 18.59
CA VAL A 54 -16.39 10.87 19.06
C VAL A 54 -15.93 10.67 20.50
N ARG A 55 -16.78 10.10 21.36
CA ARG A 55 -16.50 9.96 22.79
C ARG A 55 -16.17 8.52 23.10
N MET A 56 -14.89 8.27 23.37
CA MET A 56 -14.40 6.97 23.80
C MET A 56 -13.42 7.15 24.96
N PRO A 57 -13.31 6.17 25.89
CA PRO A 57 -12.30 6.17 26.93
C PRO A 57 -10.88 6.13 26.35
N GLY A 58 -9.98 6.94 26.90
CA GLY A 58 -8.61 7.06 26.38
C GLY A 58 -8.56 8.06 25.24
N MET A 59 -8.20 7.60 24.04
CA MET A 59 -8.17 8.42 22.84
C MET A 59 -9.58 8.67 22.27
N THR A 60 -9.91 9.96 22.04
CA THR A 60 -11.19 10.36 21.44
C THR A 60 -11.24 10.12 19.93
N GLY A 61 -12.44 10.11 19.34
CA GLY A 61 -12.60 9.97 17.88
C GLY A 61 -11.94 11.10 17.08
N LEU A 62 -11.91 12.32 17.62
CA LEU A 62 -11.22 13.46 17.00
C LEU A 62 -9.69 13.30 17.05
N GLN A 63 -9.17 12.78 18.16
CA GLN A 63 -7.75 12.43 18.25
C GLN A 63 -7.41 11.30 17.27
N LEU A 64 -8.27 10.28 17.16
CA LEU A 64 -8.12 9.21 16.17
C LEU A 64 -8.10 9.77 14.74
N LEU A 65 -9.03 10.65 14.38
CA LEU A 65 -9.05 11.36 13.10
C LEU A 65 -7.70 12.03 12.81
N THR A 66 -7.18 12.79 13.77
CA THR A 66 -5.89 13.49 13.63
C THR A 66 -4.74 12.51 13.35
N HIS A 67 -4.67 11.39 14.07
CA HIS A 67 -3.62 10.38 13.85
C HIS A 67 -3.79 9.67 12.51
N LEU A 68 -5.02 9.33 12.12
CA LEU A 68 -5.32 8.71 10.83
C LEU A 68 -4.97 9.63 9.66
N HIS A 69 -5.22 10.93 9.81
CA HIS A 69 -4.86 11.94 8.79
C HIS A 69 -3.35 12.15 8.68
N ALA A 70 -2.60 11.94 9.77
CA ALA A 70 -1.15 11.95 9.73
C ALA A 70 -0.58 10.72 8.97
N LEU A 71 -1.29 9.58 9.01
CA LEU A 71 -0.95 8.39 8.22
C LEU A 71 -1.37 8.52 6.76
N ASP A 72 -2.62 8.92 6.51
CA ASP A 72 -3.18 9.15 5.18
C ASP A 72 -4.27 10.22 5.23
N ARG A 73 -3.95 11.41 4.75
CA ARG A 73 -4.85 12.58 4.74
C ARG A 73 -6.13 12.38 3.91
N ASP A 74 -6.13 11.44 2.97
CA ASP A 74 -7.30 11.16 2.12
C ASP A 74 -8.10 9.93 2.60
N LEU A 75 -7.78 9.38 3.78
CA LEU A 75 -8.58 8.32 4.39
C LEU A 75 -9.90 8.91 4.91
N PRO A 76 -11.08 8.48 4.42
CA PRO A 76 -12.34 8.99 4.92
C PRO A 76 -12.59 8.48 6.34
N VAL A 77 -12.84 9.41 7.26
CA VAL A 77 -13.24 9.14 8.63
C VAL A 77 -14.61 9.77 8.88
N ILE A 78 -15.58 8.97 9.27
CA ILE A 78 -16.94 9.41 9.64
C ILE A 78 -17.05 9.34 11.15
N LEU A 79 -17.46 10.45 11.76
CA LEU A 79 -17.61 10.56 13.21
C LEU A 79 -19.08 10.36 13.61
N LEU A 80 -19.30 9.56 14.66
CA LEU A 80 -20.59 9.36 15.29
C LEU A 80 -20.62 10.09 16.63
N THR A 81 -21.66 10.89 16.90
CA THR A 81 -21.83 11.56 18.20
C THR A 81 -23.16 11.17 18.85
N GLY A 82 -23.21 11.11 20.18
CA GLY A 82 -24.47 11.07 20.93
C GLY A 82 -25.07 12.45 21.24
N HIS A 83 -24.35 13.55 20.96
CA HIS A 83 -24.78 14.92 21.23
C HIS A 83 -24.57 15.79 19.98
N GLY A 84 -25.64 16.36 19.43
CA GLY A 84 -25.66 17.28 18.27
C GLY A 84 -25.06 18.66 18.52
N ASP A 85 -23.88 18.71 19.12
CA ASP A 85 -23.15 19.95 19.30
C ASP A 85 -22.61 20.45 17.94
N VAL A 86 -23.35 21.37 17.32
CA VAL A 86 -23.02 21.98 16.03
C VAL A 86 -21.57 22.52 16.00
N PRO A 87 -21.09 23.26 17.02
CA PRO A 87 -19.68 23.63 17.17
C PRO A 87 -18.70 22.47 16.95
N MET A 88 -18.93 21.33 17.58
CA MET A 88 -18.06 20.15 17.48
C MET A 88 -18.11 19.53 16.09
N ALA A 89 -19.28 19.46 15.47
CA ALA A 89 -19.42 19.00 14.09
C ALA A 89 -18.64 19.90 13.12
N VAL A 90 -18.70 21.23 13.30
CA VAL A 90 -17.95 22.19 12.50
C VAL A 90 -16.45 22.04 12.70
N GLU A 91 -16.00 21.81 13.94
CA GLU A 91 -14.59 21.56 14.25
C GLU A 91 -14.09 20.26 13.62
N ALA A 92 -14.85 19.16 13.75
CA ALA A 92 -14.54 17.88 13.10
C ALA A 92 -14.37 18.01 11.59
N MET A 93 -15.27 18.74 10.93
CA MET A 93 -15.18 18.98 9.48
C MET A 93 -13.97 19.86 9.12
N ARG A 94 -13.58 20.80 9.99
CA ARG A 94 -12.35 21.62 9.81
C ARG A 94 -11.08 20.79 9.98
N GLU A 95 -11.09 19.81 10.89
CA GLU A 95 -9.98 18.85 11.07
C GLU A 95 -9.90 17.82 9.93
N GLY A 96 -10.93 17.76 9.08
CA GLY A 96 -10.92 17.00 7.84
C GLY A 96 -11.74 15.71 7.89
N ALA A 97 -12.60 15.54 8.89
CA ALA A 97 -13.58 14.46 8.88
C ALA A 97 -14.35 14.44 7.55
N TYR A 98 -14.60 13.24 7.03
CA TYR A 98 -15.37 13.08 5.80
C TYR A 98 -16.82 13.48 6.00
N ASP A 99 -17.40 13.04 7.12
CA ASP A 99 -18.76 13.38 7.53
C ASP A 99 -18.93 13.19 9.04
N PHE A 100 -20.02 13.72 9.55
CA PHE A 100 -20.38 13.70 10.95
C PHE A 100 -21.86 13.33 11.11
N LEU A 101 -22.16 12.30 11.90
CA LEU A 101 -23.51 11.79 12.10
C LEU A 101 -23.90 11.80 13.57
N GLU A 102 -25.05 12.40 13.86
CA GLU A 102 -25.65 12.41 15.19
C GLU A 102 -26.49 11.15 15.42
N LYS A 103 -26.26 10.49 16.56
CA LYS A 103 -27.07 9.38 17.09
C LYS A 103 -28.36 9.98 17.69
N PRO A 104 -29.55 9.47 17.35
CA PRO A 104 -29.81 8.33 16.47
C PRO A 104 -29.78 8.72 14.99
N PHE A 105 -28.99 7.99 14.19
CA PHE A 105 -28.94 8.16 12.74
C PHE A 105 -29.82 7.12 12.03
N SER A 106 -30.31 7.45 10.84
CA SER A 106 -31.01 6.46 10.03
C SER A 106 -30.01 5.47 9.42
N PRO A 107 -30.35 4.16 9.40
CA PRO A 107 -29.62 3.16 8.63
C PRO A 107 -29.30 3.61 7.19
N GLU A 108 -30.30 4.13 6.48
CA GLU A 108 -30.17 4.51 5.08
C GLU A 108 -29.15 5.65 4.88
N THR A 109 -29.14 6.64 5.78
CA THR A 109 -28.17 7.74 5.76
C THR A 109 -26.74 7.24 5.94
N LEU A 110 -26.50 6.37 6.92
CA LEU A 110 -25.16 5.85 7.18
C LEU A 110 -24.66 4.98 6.00
N ILE A 111 -25.48 4.11 5.42
CA ILE A 111 -25.10 3.33 4.22
C ILE A 111 -24.76 4.25 3.06
N SER A 112 -25.59 5.26 2.81
CA SER A 112 -25.37 6.20 1.71
C SER A 112 -24.04 6.95 1.86
N ASN A 113 -23.74 7.41 3.07
CA ASN A 113 -22.49 8.09 3.37
C ASN A 113 -21.27 7.17 3.28
N LEU A 114 -21.36 5.94 3.79
CA LEU A 114 -20.28 4.95 3.66
C LEU A 114 -19.99 4.63 2.19
N ARG A 115 -21.02 4.44 1.35
CA ARG A 115 -20.84 4.17 -0.08
C ARG A 115 -20.16 5.33 -0.80
N ARG A 116 -20.57 6.57 -0.53
CA ARG A 116 -19.94 7.76 -1.11
C ARG A 116 -18.50 7.95 -0.64
N ALA A 117 -18.22 7.64 0.63
CA ALA A 117 -16.87 7.68 1.20
C ALA A 117 -15.97 6.62 0.55
N LEU A 118 -16.46 5.39 0.38
CA LEU A 118 -15.76 4.29 -0.29
C LEU A 118 -15.49 4.59 -1.76
N GLU A 119 -16.45 5.17 -2.48
CA GLU A 119 -16.26 5.59 -3.87
C GLU A 119 -15.17 6.65 -3.99
N LYS A 120 -15.20 7.69 -3.14
CA LYS A 120 -14.13 8.69 -3.08
C LYS A 120 -12.78 8.03 -2.79
N ARG A 121 -12.72 7.10 -1.82
CA ARG A 121 -11.48 6.40 -1.46
C ARG A 121 -10.95 5.58 -2.63
N GLN A 122 -11.83 4.89 -3.36
CA GLN A 122 -11.45 4.12 -4.53
C GLN A 122 -10.82 5.01 -5.61
N LEU A 123 -11.43 6.17 -5.89
CA LEU A 123 -10.92 7.13 -6.87
C LEU A 123 -9.56 7.70 -6.46
N VAL A 124 -9.37 8.04 -5.18
CA VAL A 124 -8.09 8.52 -4.67
C VAL A 124 -6.99 7.47 -4.83
N LEU A 125 -7.24 6.24 -4.41
CA LEU A 125 -6.25 5.16 -4.51
C LEU A 125 -5.92 4.83 -5.96
N GLU A 126 -6.92 4.85 -6.85
CA GLU A 126 -6.71 4.66 -8.27
C GLU A 126 -5.88 5.80 -8.88
N ASN A 127 -6.18 7.05 -8.53
CA ASN A 127 -5.43 8.21 -9.00
C ASN A 127 -3.96 8.16 -8.54
N ARG A 128 -3.70 7.82 -7.27
CA ARG A 128 -2.34 7.61 -6.75
C ARG A 128 -1.60 6.52 -7.53
N ARG A 129 -2.24 5.36 -7.73
CA ARG A 129 -1.68 4.25 -8.52
C ARG A 129 -1.34 4.67 -9.95
N LEU A 130 -2.19 5.47 -10.60
CA LEU A 130 -1.95 5.97 -11.96
C LEU A 130 -0.76 6.95 -12.00
N HIS A 131 -0.65 7.84 -11.01
CA HIS A 131 0.49 8.75 -10.90
C HIS A 131 1.81 7.99 -10.70
N GLU A 132 1.83 7.00 -9.79
CA GLU A 132 3.01 6.16 -9.57
C GLU A 132 3.46 5.44 -10.85
N GLN A 133 2.50 4.94 -11.65
CA GLN A 133 2.78 4.31 -12.94
C GLN A 133 3.33 5.30 -13.97
N ALA A 134 2.80 6.52 -14.02
CA ALA A 134 3.31 7.57 -14.88
C ALA A 134 4.74 8.00 -14.51
N ASP A 135 5.02 8.12 -13.21
CA ASP A 135 6.36 8.45 -12.69
C ASP A 135 7.36 7.31 -12.93
N ALA A 136 6.94 6.06 -12.78
CA ALA A 136 7.75 4.90 -13.14
C ALA A 136 8.11 4.91 -14.63
N ARG A 137 7.13 5.19 -15.50
CA ARG A 137 7.37 5.30 -16.95
C ARG A 137 8.35 6.43 -17.28
N THR A 138 8.18 7.61 -16.69
CA THR A 138 9.09 8.76 -16.89
C THR A 138 10.52 8.43 -16.47
N ARG A 139 10.70 7.78 -15.32
CA ARG A 139 12.02 7.33 -14.85
C ARG A 139 12.65 6.29 -15.77
N LEU A 140 11.86 5.36 -16.29
CA LEU A 140 12.35 4.34 -17.22
C LEU A 140 12.74 4.94 -18.58
N ASP A 141 11.97 5.92 -19.07
CA ASP A 141 12.28 6.67 -20.29
C ASP A 141 13.61 7.44 -20.17
N ALA A 142 13.91 7.99 -18.99
CA ALA A 142 15.18 8.65 -18.70
C ALA A 142 16.37 7.67 -18.57
N THR A 143 16.11 6.41 -18.23
CA THR A 143 17.15 5.39 -18.01
C THR A 143 17.51 4.64 -19.30
N LEU A 144 16.53 4.11 -20.02
CA LEU A 144 16.73 3.38 -21.27
C LEU A 144 16.58 4.35 -22.44
N LEU A 145 17.62 5.08 -22.84
CA LEU A 145 17.54 6.18 -23.82
C LEU A 145 17.22 5.73 -25.26
N GLY A 146 16.38 6.51 -25.95
CA GLY A 146 16.04 6.34 -27.38
C GLY A 146 14.55 6.47 -27.68
N VAL A 147 14.18 6.49 -28.96
CA VAL A 147 12.77 6.68 -29.39
C VAL A 147 12.27 5.63 -30.37
N SER A 148 13.10 4.65 -30.73
CA SER A 148 12.74 3.58 -31.67
C SER A 148 11.58 2.72 -31.16
N PRO A 149 10.71 2.20 -32.04
CA PRO A 149 9.59 1.32 -31.65
C PRO A 149 10.01 0.07 -30.87
N SER A 150 11.17 -0.51 -31.19
CA SER A 150 11.73 -1.66 -30.47
C SER A 150 12.05 -1.33 -29.01
N LEU A 151 12.67 -0.18 -28.77
CA LEU A 151 12.96 0.30 -27.42
C LEU A 151 11.70 0.64 -26.63
N GLN A 152 10.69 1.25 -27.26
CA GLN A 152 9.39 1.48 -26.62
C GLN A 152 8.74 0.16 -26.20
N THR A 153 8.83 -0.86 -27.05
CA THR A 153 8.34 -2.22 -26.74
C THR A 153 9.12 -2.83 -25.58
N LEU A 154 10.45 -2.68 -25.57
CA LEU A 154 11.31 -3.15 -24.48
C LEU A 154 10.97 -2.46 -23.15
N ARG A 155 10.73 -1.15 -23.13
CA ARG A 155 10.32 -0.42 -21.92
C ARG A 155 8.97 -0.87 -21.38
N ARG A 156 8.03 -1.24 -22.26
CA ARG A 156 6.75 -1.83 -21.83
C ARG A 156 6.96 -3.19 -21.18
N GLN A 157 7.73 -4.07 -21.83
CA GLN A 157 8.07 -5.40 -21.30
C GLN A 157 8.81 -5.30 -19.96
N VAL A 158 9.81 -4.42 -19.91
CA VAL A 158 10.18 -3.57 -18.77
C VAL A 158 9.30 -3.66 -17.52
N LEU A 159 8.33 -2.75 -17.52
CA LEU A 159 7.39 -2.47 -16.45
C LEU A 159 6.41 -3.62 -16.21
N GLU A 160 6.05 -4.39 -17.24
CA GLU A 160 5.15 -5.53 -17.09
C GLU A 160 5.85 -6.68 -16.35
N LEU A 161 7.07 -7.02 -16.76
CA LEU A 161 7.83 -8.13 -16.19
C LEU A 161 8.40 -7.81 -14.81
N SER A 162 8.73 -6.54 -14.53
CA SER A 162 9.27 -6.14 -13.22
C SER A 162 8.29 -6.41 -12.06
N GLN A 163 6.99 -6.46 -12.34
CA GLN A 163 5.94 -6.74 -11.35
C GLN A 163 5.71 -8.23 -11.09
N LEU A 164 6.27 -9.10 -11.93
CA LEU A 164 6.02 -10.54 -11.89
C LEU A 164 7.17 -11.30 -11.20
N PRO A 165 6.87 -12.30 -10.35
CA PRO A 165 7.90 -13.12 -9.71
C PRO A 165 8.43 -14.22 -10.66
N VAL A 166 8.91 -13.83 -11.85
CA VAL A 166 9.37 -14.75 -12.90
C VAL A 166 10.84 -14.55 -13.22
N ASN A 167 11.49 -15.61 -13.72
CA ASN A 167 12.85 -15.53 -14.23
C ASN A 167 12.84 -14.95 -15.65
N VAL A 168 13.77 -14.03 -15.94
CA VAL A 168 13.85 -13.33 -17.23
C VAL A 168 15.19 -13.62 -17.90
N ILE A 169 15.14 -13.96 -19.20
CA ILE A 169 16.34 -14.10 -20.04
C ILE A 169 16.43 -12.87 -20.96
N ILE A 170 17.52 -12.10 -20.83
CA ILE A 170 17.78 -10.91 -21.66
C ILE A 170 18.78 -11.29 -22.75
N ARG A 171 18.36 -11.16 -24.02
CA ARG A 171 19.20 -11.45 -25.19
C ARG A 171 19.54 -10.16 -25.92
N GLY A 172 20.76 -10.09 -26.43
CA GLY A 172 21.27 -8.95 -27.18
C GLY A 172 22.77 -9.07 -27.42
N GLU A 173 23.25 -8.38 -28.44
CA GLU A 173 24.67 -8.29 -28.78
C GLU A 173 25.50 -7.72 -27.62
N THR A 174 26.82 -7.89 -27.69
CA THR A 174 27.75 -7.26 -26.72
C THR A 174 27.52 -5.75 -26.70
N ASP A 175 27.54 -5.15 -25.50
CA ASP A 175 27.28 -3.73 -25.27
C ASP A 175 25.88 -3.20 -25.67
N SER A 176 24.91 -4.07 -25.92
CA SER A 176 23.52 -3.67 -26.19
C SER A 176 22.73 -3.21 -24.94
N GLY A 177 23.39 -2.99 -23.80
CA GLY A 177 22.74 -2.53 -22.56
C GLY A 177 21.99 -3.60 -21.76
N LYS A 178 22.30 -4.90 -21.92
CA LYS A 178 21.62 -6.00 -21.21
C LYS A 178 21.60 -5.85 -19.69
N GLU A 179 22.71 -5.40 -19.10
CA GLU A 179 22.80 -5.17 -17.66
C GLU A 179 21.88 -4.03 -17.20
N LEU A 180 21.80 -2.95 -17.99
CA LEU A 180 20.91 -1.83 -17.69
C LEU A 180 19.44 -2.28 -17.70
N VAL A 181 19.06 -3.13 -18.65
CA VAL A 181 17.73 -3.75 -18.70
C VAL A 181 17.47 -4.61 -17.45
N ALA A 182 18.45 -5.41 -17.00
CA ALA A 182 18.33 -6.21 -15.78
C ALA A 182 18.15 -5.33 -14.53
N ARG A 183 18.89 -4.23 -14.45
CA ARG A 183 18.78 -3.25 -13.37
C ARG A 183 17.41 -2.57 -13.37
N CYS A 184 16.88 -2.19 -14.53
CA CYS A 184 15.52 -1.67 -14.63
C CYS A 184 14.47 -2.69 -14.16
N LEU A 185 14.60 -3.97 -14.53
CA LEU A 185 13.68 -5.01 -14.04
C LEU A 185 13.67 -5.09 -12.50
N HIS A 186 14.80 -4.84 -11.85
CA HIS A 186 14.92 -4.77 -10.40
C HIS A 186 14.32 -3.48 -9.82
N ASP A 187 14.77 -2.32 -10.32
CA ASP A 187 14.46 -1.00 -9.77
C ASP A 187 12.99 -0.59 -9.94
N PHE A 188 12.32 -1.16 -10.95
CA PHE A 188 10.89 -0.94 -11.21
C PHE A 188 10.02 -2.11 -10.72
N GLY A 189 10.58 -3.05 -9.95
CA GLY A 189 9.85 -4.19 -9.38
C GLY A 189 9.61 -4.05 -7.87
N PRO A 190 8.88 -4.99 -7.25
CA PRO A 190 8.57 -4.97 -5.81
C PRO A 190 9.81 -5.20 -4.92
N ARG A 191 10.96 -5.50 -5.53
CA ARG A 191 12.25 -5.71 -4.84
C ARG A 191 13.21 -4.53 -5.00
N ALA A 192 12.79 -3.39 -5.55
CA ALA A 192 13.64 -2.23 -5.81
C ALA A 192 14.47 -1.77 -4.60
N GLY A 193 13.95 -1.91 -3.38
CA GLY A 193 14.67 -1.58 -2.15
C GLY A 193 15.66 -2.65 -1.64
N LYS A 194 15.80 -3.78 -2.35
CA LYS A 194 16.71 -4.88 -1.99
C LYS A 194 18.03 -4.79 -2.77
N PRO A 195 19.07 -5.53 -2.38
CA PRO A 195 20.32 -5.56 -3.13
C PRO A 195 20.15 -6.17 -4.53
N PHE A 196 20.71 -5.49 -5.54
CA PHE A 196 20.91 -6.02 -6.89
C PHE A 196 22.34 -6.53 -7.05
N VAL A 197 22.50 -7.83 -7.27
CA VAL A 197 23.81 -8.48 -7.45
C VAL A 197 23.98 -8.86 -8.93
N ALA A 198 24.90 -8.18 -9.61
CA ALA A 198 25.30 -8.51 -10.98
C ALA A 198 26.50 -9.45 -10.95
N LEU A 199 26.40 -10.59 -11.62
CA LEU A 199 27.46 -11.58 -11.70
C LEU A 199 27.83 -11.84 -13.17
N ASN A 200 29.06 -11.53 -13.54
CA ASN A 200 29.58 -11.78 -14.87
C ASN A 200 30.24 -13.17 -14.92
N CYS A 201 29.48 -14.17 -15.35
CA CYS A 201 29.96 -15.56 -15.41
C CYS A 201 31.19 -15.73 -16.32
N ALA A 202 31.39 -14.88 -17.34
CA ALA A 202 32.53 -14.98 -18.25
C ALA A 202 33.83 -14.47 -17.61
N ALA A 203 33.75 -13.66 -16.54
CA ALA A 203 34.90 -13.14 -15.81
C ALA A 203 35.34 -14.06 -14.65
N ILE A 204 34.54 -15.09 -14.32
CA ILE A 204 34.80 -16.01 -13.21
C ILE A 204 35.35 -17.32 -13.78
N PRO A 205 36.54 -17.77 -13.36
CA PRO A 205 37.04 -19.08 -13.72
C PRO A 205 36.06 -20.18 -13.27
N GLU A 206 35.80 -21.16 -14.13
CA GLU A 206 34.81 -22.23 -13.88
C GLU A 206 35.01 -22.91 -12.53
N HIS A 207 36.25 -23.19 -12.15
CA HIS A 207 36.61 -23.84 -10.89
C HIS A 207 36.34 -23.00 -9.62
N LEU A 208 36.10 -21.70 -9.75
CA LEU A 208 35.75 -20.79 -8.63
C LEU A 208 34.26 -20.44 -8.59
N PHE A 209 33.50 -20.79 -9.64
CA PHE A 209 32.13 -20.33 -9.79
C PHE A 209 31.21 -20.80 -8.65
N GLU A 210 31.27 -22.10 -8.31
CA GLU A 210 30.45 -22.65 -7.22
C GLU A 210 30.77 -22.01 -5.86
N ALA A 211 32.06 -21.78 -5.60
CA ALA A 211 32.52 -21.18 -4.34
C ALA A 211 32.09 -19.71 -4.19
N GLU A 212 32.03 -18.95 -5.28
CA GLU A 212 31.55 -17.56 -5.28
C GLU A 212 30.02 -17.47 -5.20
N LEU A 213 29.30 -18.39 -5.84
CA LEU A 213 27.82 -18.33 -5.90
C LEU A 213 27.15 -18.86 -4.63
N PHE A 214 27.70 -19.92 -4.04
CA PHE A 214 27.10 -20.64 -2.92
C PHE A 214 27.87 -20.50 -1.61
N GLY A 215 29.04 -19.86 -1.65
CA GLY A 215 30.00 -19.86 -0.54
C GLY A 215 30.80 -21.15 -0.48
N HIS A 216 31.83 -21.19 0.36
CA HIS A 216 32.62 -22.39 0.58
C HIS A 216 33.03 -22.52 2.05
N GLU A 217 33.15 -23.77 2.51
CA GLU A 217 33.79 -24.07 3.79
C GLU A 217 35.30 -24.30 3.60
N SER A 218 36.07 -24.10 4.67
CA SER A 218 37.52 -24.33 4.67
C SER A 218 37.83 -25.75 4.21
N GLY A 219 38.59 -25.89 3.13
CA GLY A 219 39.00 -27.20 2.57
C GLY A 219 38.19 -27.72 1.39
N ALA A 220 37.23 -26.96 0.86
CA ALA A 220 36.42 -27.39 -0.30
C ALA A 220 37.21 -27.56 -1.61
N PHE A 221 38.32 -26.83 -1.80
CA PHE A 221 39.27 -27.01 -2.90
C PHE A 221 40.69 -26.56 -2.50
N THR A 222 41.71 -26.91 -3.30
CA THR A 222 43.11 -26.50 -3.07
C THR A 222 43.25 -24.99 -3.17
N GLY A 223 43.37 -24.31 -2.02
CA GLY A 223 43.46 -22.85 -1.93
C GLY A 223 42.42 -22.18 -1.02
N ALA A 224 41.41 -22.92 -0.55
CA ALA A 224 40.36 -22.41 0.34
C ALA A 224 40.86 -22.14 1.78
N GLN A 225 41.48 -20.97 2.01
CA GLN A 225 41.81 -20.45 3.34
C GLN A 225 40.76 -19.42 3.79
N GLY A 226 39.85 -19.83 4.69
CA GLY A 226 38.89 -18.96 5.39
C GLY A 226 37.43 -19.10 4.93
N LYS A 227 36.48 -18.98 5.87
CA LYS A 227 35.03 -18.96 5.59
C LYS A 227 34.59 -17.60 5.05
N ARG A 228 33.78 -17.60 3.99
CA ARG A 228 33.01 -16.45 3.52
C ARG A 228 31.57 -16.85 3.26
#